data_AF-A0A2U3PAZ5-F1
#
_entry.id   AF-A0A2U3PAZ5-F1
#
_cell.length_a   1.000
_cell.length_b   1.000
_cell.length_c   1.000
_cell.angle_alpha   90.00
_cell.angle_beta   90.00
_cell.angle_gamma   90.00
#
_symmetry.space_group_name_H-M   'P 1'
#
loop_
_entity.id
_entity.type
_entity.pdbx_description
1 polymer ?
#
loop_
_entity_poly.entity_id
_entity_poly.type
_entity_poly.pdbx_seq_one_letter_code
_entity_poly.pdbx_strand_id
1 'polypeptide(L)'
;MAEDELAEFLADGPTGAICVVDAGGQLLALPARLVDFDSATIAVTVDGVNGDATQRAEIQACVVADTFTAYRDIRGVIWQGTVMWPPACDDVATLTVSRTLTFSFANA
;
A
#
# COMPACT_ATOMS: atom_id res chain seq x y z
N MET A 1 -10.14 -4.40 12.51
CA MET A 1 -10.21 -5.82 12.14
C MET A 1 -9.50 -6.62 13.21
N ALA A 2 -9.97 -7.82 13.50
CA ALA A 2 -9.21 -8.75 14.34
C ALA A 2 -7.98 -9.28 13.57
N GLU A 3 -7.03 -9.92 14.26
CA GLU A 3 -5.76 -10.36 13.66
C GLU A 3 -5.96 -11.47 12.62
N ASP A 4 -6.89 -12.39 12.87
CA ASP A 4 -7.32 -13.44 11.96
C ASP A 4 -8.02 -12.88 10.71
N GLU A 5 -8.91 -11.90 10.91
CA GLU A 5 -9.59 -11.19 9.81
C GLU A 5 -8.59 -10.41 8.94
N LEU A 6 -7.58 -9.79 9.55
CA LEU A 6 -6.50 -9.13 8.82
C LEU A 6 -5.67 -10.15 8.02
N ALA A 7 -5.31 -11.29 8.61
CA ALA A 7 -4.54 -12.32 7.92
C ALA A 7 -5.29 -12.87 6.69
N GLU A 8 -6.60 -13.13 6.81
CA GLU A 8 -7.45 -13.54 5.68
C GLU A 8 -7.52 -12.47 4.60
N PHE A 9 -7.79 -11.22 5.00
CA PHE A 9 -7.83 -10.08 4.08
C PHE A 9 -6.51 -9.91 3.29
N LEU A 10 -5.36 -10.10 3.94
CA LEU A 10 -4.06 -9.98 3.29
C LEU A 10 -3.74 -11.19 2.40
N ALA A 11 -4.18 -12.39 2.78
CA ALA A 11 -4.00 -13.60 1.99
C ALA A 11 -4.74 -13.53 0.63
N ASP A 12 -5.83 -12.77 0.56
CA ASP A 12 -6.58 -12.54 -0.68
C ASP A 12 -5.87 -11.60 -1.69
N GLY A 13 -4.71 -11.04 -1.32
CA GLY A 13 -3.91 -10.18 -2.20
C GLY A 13 -4.64 -8.88 -2.59
N PRO A 14 -5.02 -8.05 -1.60
CA PRO A 14 -5.85 -6.88 -1.85
C PRO A 14 -5.11 -5.86 -2.72
N THR A 15 -5.90 -5.17 -3.54
CA THR A 15 -5.42 -4.06 -4.37
C THR A 15 -5.76 -2.73 -3.71
N GLY A 16 -5.08 -1.68 -4.13
CA GLY A 16 -5.43 -0.32 -3.77
C GLY A 16 -4.45 0.66 -4.39
N ALA A 17 -3.88 1.54 -3.58
CA ALA A 17 -2.95 2.54 -4.04
C ALA A 17 -1.78 2.75 -3.10
N ILE A 18 -0.61 3.04 -3.67
CA ILE A 18 0.48 3.68 -2.97
C ILE A 18 0.39 5.19 -3.20
N CYS A 19 0.41 5.93 -2.10
CA CYS A 19 0.40 7.39 -2.11
C CYS A 19 1.79 7.90 -1.76
N VAL A 20 2.36 8.73 -2.64
CA VAL A 20 3.67 9.36 -2.46
C VAL A 20 3.59 10.84 -2.79
N VAL A 21 4.52 11.62 -2.22
CA VAL A 21 4.72 13.01 -2.62
C VAL A 21 5.88 13.06 -3.62
N ASP A 22 5.61 13.57 -4.81
CA ASP A 22 6.63 13.67 -5.86
C ASP A 22 7.66 14.78 -5.59
N ALA A 23 8.61 14.94 -6.52
CA ALA A 23 9.63 15.96 -6.40
C ALA A 23 9.08 17.40 -6.40
N GLY A 24 7.92 17.63 -7.02
CA GLY A 24 7.22 18.92 -7.09
C GLY A 24 6.29 19.19 -5.91
N GLY A 25 6.17 18.25 -4.95
CA GLY A 25 5.29 18.38 -3.79
C GLY A 25 3.84 17.98 -4.07
N GLN A 26 3.55 17.38 -5.23
CA GLN A 26 2.21 16.88 -5.54
C GLN A 26 2.01 15.51 -4.92
N LEU A 27 0.81 15.28 -4.39
CA LEU A 27 0.38 13.97 -3.94
C LEU A 27 -0.01 13.13 -5.16
N LEU A 28 0.68 12.02 -5.35
CA LEU A 28 0.36 11.00 -6.34
C LEU A 28 -0.26 9.81 -5.63
N ALA A 29 -1.34 9.25 -6.19
CA ALA A 29 -1.90 7.98 -5.79
C ALA A 29 -1.81 7.03 -6.98
N LEU A 30 -0.92 6.04 -6.89
CA LEU A 30 -0.62 5.10 -7.95
C LEU A 30 -1.25 3.74 -7.62
N PRO A 31 -1.87 3.05 -8.59
CA PRO A 31 -2.41 1.72 -8.34
C PRO A 31 -1.34 0.78 -7.79
N ALA A 32 -1.68 0.05 -6.73
CA ALA A 32 -0.78 -0.90 -6.10
C ALA A 32 -1.51 -2.23 -5.84
N ARG A 33 -0.76 -3.32 -5.93
CA ARG A 33 -1.22 -4.65 -5.52
C ARG A 33 -0.23 -5.21 -4.52
N LEU A 34 -0.76 -5.71 -3.39
CA LEU A 34 0.05 -6.40 -2.39
C LEU A 34 0.56 -7.72 -2.96
N VAL A 35 1.88 -7.96 -2.85
CA VAL A 35 2.55 -9.19 -3.29
C VAL A 35 3.02 -10.00 -2.09
N ASP A 36 3.54 -9.32 -1.07
CA ASP A 36 4.04 -9.96 0.14
C ASP A 36 3.95 -8.99 1.33
N PHE A 37 3.93 -9.53 2.54
CA PHE A 37 3.92 -8.74 3.77
C PHE A 37 4.54 -9.50 4.94
N ASP A 38 5.19 -8.76 5.82
CA ASP A 38 5.60 -9.22 7.14
C ASP A 38 5.28 -8.16 8.21
N SER A 39 5.81 -8.32 9.42
CA SER A 39 5.52 -7.42 10.54
C SER A 39 6.14 -6.02 10.41
N ALA A 40 7.13 -5.83 9.53
CA ALA A 40 7.91 -4.62 9.37
C ALA A 40 7.94 -4.08 7.92
N THR A 41 7.62 -4.91 6.93
CA THR A 41 7.69 -4.56 5.51
C THR A 41 6.48 -5.05 4.74
N ILE A 42 6.13 -4.31 3.68
CA ILE A 42 5.19 -4.78 2.67
C ILE A 42 5.82 -4.63 1.29
N ALA A 43 5.53 -5.57 0.42
CA ALA A 43 5.97 -5.60 -0.95
C ALA A 43 4.76 -5.39 -1.87
N VAL A 44 4.84 -4.41 -2.76
CA VAL A 44 3.76 -4.05 -3.67
C VAL A 44 4.26 -3.91 -5.11
N THR A 45 3.49 -4.41 -6.08
CA THR A 45 3.65 -3.98 -7.47
C THR A 45 2.91 -2.67 -7.66
N VAL A 46 3.53 -1.70 -8.34
CA VAL A 46 2.95 -0.38 -8.55
C VAL A 46 2.88 -0.09 -10.05
N ASP A 47 1.69 0.23 -10.53
CA ASP A 47 1.49 0.58 -11.93
C ASP A 47 1.60 2.10 -12.14
N GLY A 48 2.12 2.52 -13.30
CA GLY A 48 2.14 3.93 -13.70
C GLY A 48 3.18 4.80 -12.99
N VAL A 49 4.25 4.18 -12.49
CA VAL A 49 5.38 4.88 -11.87
C VAL A 49 6.11 5.73 -12.92
N ASN A 50 5.99 7.06 -12.81
CA ASN A 50 6.85 7.98 -13.55
C ASN A 50 8.25 8.01 -12.91
N GLY A 51 9.30 8.00 -13.73
CA GLY A 51 10.70 7.95 -13.27
C GLY A 51 11.13 9.10 -12.35
N ASP A 52 10.36 10.20 -12.27
CA ASP A 52 10.64 11.30 -11.33
C ASP A 52 10.20 10.96 -9.89
N ALA A 53 9.19 10.11 -9.72
CA ALA A 53 8.74 9.65 -8.41
C ALA A 53 9.70 8.63 -7.77
N THR A 54 10.62 8.04 -8.56
CA THR A 54 11.58 7.02 -8.11
C THR A 54 12.99 7.53 -7.89
N GLN A 55 13.27 8.82 -8.20
CA GLN A 55 14.62 9.39 -8.12
C GLN A 55 15.13 9.64 -6.69
N ARG A 56 14.26 9.55 -5.68
CA ARG A 56 14.65 9.67 -4.27
C ARG A 56 14.78 8.29 -3.64
N ALA A 57 15.91 8.06 -2.97
CA ALA A 57 16.22 6.78 -2.34
C ALA A 57 15.21 6.38 -1.24
N GLU A 58 14.62 7.37 -0.56
CA GLU A 58 13.63 7.17 0.50
C GLU A 58 12.53 8.21 0.38
N ILE A 59 11.28 7.76 0.27
CA ILE A 59 10.09 8.62 0.18
C ILE A 59 9.09 8.22 1.25
N GLN A 60 8.57 9.20 1.99
CA GLN A 60 7.43 8.95 2.88
C GLN A 60 6.20 8.60 2.05
N ALA A 61 5.60 7.47 2.36
CA ALA A 61 4.51 6.90 1.59
C ALA A 61 3.43 6.31 2.52
N CYS A 62 2.25 6.13 1.97
CA CYS A 62 1.29 5.19 2.53
C CYS A 62 0.77 4.25 1.46
N VAL A 63 0.47 3.01 1.84
CA VAL A 63 -0.26 2.06 1.01
C VAL A 63 -1.63 1.90 1.63
N VAL A 64 -2.66 2.15 0.83
CA VAL A 64 -4.05 1.87 1.15
C VAL A 64 -4.46 0.67 0.32
N ALA A 65 -4.90 -0.40 0.96
CA ALA A 65 -5.45 -1.57 0.28
C ALA A 65 -6.82 -1.88 0.87
N ASP A 66 -7.78 -2.18 0.01
CA ASP A 66 -9.16 -2.43 0.42
C ASP A 66 -9.86 -3.44 -0.46
N THR A 67 -10.99 -3.92 0.03
CA THR A 67 -11.96 -4.68 -0.75
C THR A 67 -13.30 -3.94 -0.71
N PHE A 68 -13.90 -3.77 -1.88
CA PHE A 68 -15.22 -3.16 -2.04
C PHE A 68 -16.11 -4.08 -2.87
N THR A 69 -16.93 -4.87 -2.20
CA THR A 69 -18.03 -5.63 -2.83
C THR A 69 -19.37 -4.92 -2.65
N ALA A 70 -19.59 -4.34 -1.46
CA ALA A 70 -20.67 -3.41 -1.14
C ALA A 70 -20.25 -2.50 0.03
N TYR A 71 -20.93 -1.37 0.22
CA TYR A 71 -20.61 -0.41 1.29
C TYR A 71 -20.54 -1.02 2.69
N ARG A 72 -21.42 -1.98 2.99
CA ARG A 72 -21.47 -2.66 4.29
C ARG A 72 -20.30 -3.63 4.51
N ASP A 73 -19.63 -4.00 3.43
CA ASP A 73 -18.61 -5.06 3.40
C ASP A 73 -17.20 -4.46 3.21
N ILE A 74 -17.06 -3.13 3.26
CA ILE A 74 -15.77 -2.45 3.11
C ILE A 74 -14.83 -2.87 4.23
N ARG A 75 -13.66 -3.35 3.84
CA ARG A 75 -12.54 -3.65 4.73
C ARG A 75 -11.27 -3.17 4.09
N GLY A 76 -10.32 -2.73 4.90
CA GLY A 76 -9.03 -2.35 4.37
C GLY A 76 -8.01 -1.97 5.42
N VAL A 77 -6.82 -1.70 4.93
CA VAL A 77 -5.63 -1.41 5.71
C VAL A 77 -4.91 -0.22 5.11
N ILE A 78 -4.33 0.59 5.99
CA ILE A 78 -3.46 1.70 5.65
C ILE A 78 -2.13 1.44 6.35
N TRP A 79 -1.09 1.22 5.55
CA TRP A 79 0.28 1.20 6.02
C TRP A 79 0.93 2.54 5.74
N GLN A 80 1.63 3.10 6.73
CA GLN A 80 2.43 4.30 6.59
C GLN A 80 3.89 3.91 6.79
N GLY A 81 4.79 4.53 6.03
CA GLY A 81 6.18 4.13 6.06
C GLY A 81 7.07 4.88 5.07
N THR A 82 8.25 4.32 4.87
CA THR A 82 9.20 4.77 3.85
C THR A 82 9.23 3.76 2.73
N VAL A 83 8.99 4.18 1.48
CA VAL A 83 9.11 3.33 0.30
C VAL A 83 10.52 3.42 -0.27
N MET A 84 11.08 2.26 -0.60
CA MET A 84 12.23 2.10 -1.46
C MET A 84 11.74 1.61 -2.82
N TRP A 85 11.95 2.43 -3.85
CA TRP A 85 11.63 2.06 -5.21
C TRP A 85 12.71 1.14 -5.78
N PRO A 86 12.31 0.12 -6.56
CA PRO A 86 13.28 -0.71 -7.24
C PRO A 86 13.95 0.08 -8.37
N PRO A 87 15.13 -0.39 -8.84
CA PRO A 87 15.88 0.28 -9.89
C PRO A 87 15.20 0.26 -11.27
N ALA A 88 14.21 -0.62 -11.50
CA ALA A 88 13.40 -0.66 -12.72
C ALA A 88 11.93 -0.39 -12.40
N CYS A 89 11.21 0.32 -13.30
CA CYS A 89 9.83 0.75 -13.06
C CYS A 89 8.79 -0.39 -13.00
N ASP A 90 9.14 -1.60 -13.43
CA ASP A 90 8.24 -2.77 -13.44
C ASP A 90 8.48 -3.72 -12.26
N ASP A 91 9.36 -3.35 -11.34
CA ASP A 91 9.74 -4.18 -10.19
C ASP A 91 8.88 -3.88 -8.96
N VAL A 92 9.01 -4.76 -7.96
CA VAL A 92 8.31 -4.67 -6.67
C VAL A 92 8.89 -3.54 -5.82
N ALA A 93 8.04 -2.61 -5.37
CA ALA A 93 8.39 -1.61 -4.38
C ALA A 93 8.23 -2.17 -2.97
N THR A 94 9.17 -1.82 -2.09
CA THR A 94 9.13 -2.23 -0.69
C THR A 94 8.86 -1.03 0.19
N LEU A 95 7.83 -1.11 1.04
CA LEU A 95 7.55 -0.12 2.08
C LEU A 95 7.98 -0.70 3.43
N THR A 96 8.90 0.00 4.10
CA THR A 96 9.21 -0.23 5.51
C THR A 96 8.13 0.44 6.35
N VAL A 97 7.33 -0.37 7.05
CA VAL A 97 6.14 0.06 7.77
C VAL A 97 6.54 0.69 9.12
N SER A 98 6.05 1.90 9.37
CA SER A 98 6.11 2.58 10.66
C SER A 98 4.78 2.54 11.41
N ARG A 99 3.67 2.38 10.70
CA ARG A 99 2.33 2.30 11.28
C ARG A 99 1.37 1.52 10.40
N THR A 100 0.54 0.69 11.04
CA THR A 100 -0.57 -0.02 10.40
C THR A 100 -1.88 0.44 11.02
N LEU A 101 -2.88 0.74 10.19
CA LEU A 101 -4.26 1.02 10.59
C LEU A 101 -5.20 0.13 9.81
N THR A 102 -6.10 -0.56 10.50
CA THR A 102 -7.17 -1.34 9.85
C THR A 102 -8.50 -0.61 9.98
N PHE A 103 -9.34 -0.67 8.96
CA PHE A 103 -10.73 -0.22 9.00
C PHE A 103 -11.65 -1.33 8.49
N SER A 104 -12.87 -1.39 9.05
CA SER A 104 -13.91 -2.30 8.61
C SER A 104 -15.26 -1.65 8.84
N PHE A 105 -16.11 -1.75 7.84
CA PHE A 105 -17.51 -1.35 7.86
C PHE A 105 -18.40 -2.59 8.03
N ALA A 106 -17.82 -3.78 7.80
CA ALA A 106 -18.44 -5.04 8.17
C ALA A 106 -18.44 -5.15 9.69
N ASN A 107 -19.63 -5.34 10.26
CA ASN A 107 -19.89 -5.43 11.71
C ASN A 107 -19.90 -4.08 12.47
N ALA A 108 -20.13 -2.96 11.78
CA ALA A 108 -20.42 -1.66 12.41
C ALA A 108 -21.85 -1.55 12.95
#